data_AF-A0AAQ0WWQ9-F1
#
_entry.id   AF-A0AAQ0WWQ9-F1
#
_cell.length_a   1.000
_cell.length_b   1.000
_cell.length_c   1.000
_cell.angle_alpha   90.00
_cell.angle_beta   90.00
_cell.angle_gamma   90.00
#
_symmetry.space_group_name_H-M   'P 1'
#
loop_
_entity.id
_entity.type
_entity.pdbx_description
1 polymer ?
#
loop_
_entity_poly.entity_id
_entity_poly.type
_entity_poly.pdbx_seq_one_letter_code
_entity_poly.pdbx_strand_id
1 'polypeptide(L)'
;MAKITQFVGTSATAGKTLPASWQLFSFGSMDKCGTITVNSISDFNANITIDVNIHSVPFNTTLDINLLDKDPNSKKGDASISFDGGPVEKINYHEGKANNPRNYPGGNALFLDNIKYQDNNVNIQLWPAKDKTLFYVKIPLISFWLMAG
;
A
#
# COMPACT_ATOMS: atom_id res chain seq x y z
N MET A 1 -14.06 4.45 -18.02
CA MET A 1 -12.63 4.25 -18.33
C MET A 1 -11.87 4.64 -17.07
N ALA A 2 -11.45 3.67 -16.24
CA ALA A 2 -10.62 3.97 -15.07
C ALA A 2 -9.19 4.20 -15.55
N LYS A 3 -8.92 5.42 -16.04
CA LYS A 3 -7.58 5.98 -16.04
C LYS A 3 -7.39 6.56 -14.66
N ILE A 4 -6.46 6.02 -13.88
CA ILE A 4 -5.57 6.72 -12.97
C ILE A 4 -4.63 5.63 -12.43
N THR A 5 -3.44 5.58 -13.00
CA THR A 5 -2.26 4.83 -12.54
C THR A 5 -1.42 5.73 -11.63
N GLN A 6 -2.09 6.57 -10.84
CA GLN A 6 -1.48 7.53 -9.93
C GLN A 6 -2.11 7.34 -8.56
N PHE A 7 -1.36 7.60 -7.51
CA PHE A 7 -1.91 7.59 -6.16
C PHE A 7 -3.02 8.65 -6.06
N VAL A 8 -4.26 8.23 -5.78
CA VAL A 8 -5.42 9.12 -5.74
C VAL A 8 -5.60 9.71 -4.34
N GLY A 9 -5.83 11.02 -4.25
CA GLY A 9 -6.18 11.72 -3.00
C GLY A 9 -4.99 12.01 -2.08
N THR A 10 -3.78 11.58 -2.42
CA THR A 10 -2.66 11.55 -1.48
C THR A 10 -1.83 12.84 -1.41
N SER A 11 -1.87 13.70 -2.44
CA SER A 11 -1.28 15.04 -2.38
C SER A 11 -1.94 15.94 -1.32
N ALA A 12 -3.20 15.66 -0.96
CA ALA A 12 -3.93 16.37 0.10
C ALA A 12 -3.59 15.88 1.53
N THR A 13 -2.84 14.79 1.66
CA THR A 13 -2.55 14.11 2.93
C THR A 13 -1.06 13.97 3.25
N ALA A 14 -0.16 14.47 2.40
CA ALA A 14 1.26 14.53 2.73
C ALA A 14 1.46 15.30 4.06
N GLY A 15 2.22 14.70 4.99
CA GLY A 15 2.45 15.22 6.34
C GLY A 15 1.30 14.98 7.33
N LYS A 16 0.20 14.32 6.94
CA LYS A 16 -0.90 13.98 7.84
C LYS A 16 -0.77 12.55 8.37
N THR A 17 -1.13 12.39 9.64
CA THR A 17 -1.30 11.08 10.28
C THR A 17 -2.78 10.66 10.21
N LEU A 18 -3.05 9.51 9.60
CA LEU A 18 -4.39 8.98 9.35
C LEU A 18 -4.62 7.68 10.13
N PRO A 19 -5.85 7.40 10.60
CA PRO A 19 -6.15 6.15 11.30
C PRO A 19 -6.07 4.93 10.36
N ALA A 20 -5.40 3.89 10.81
CA ALA A 20 -5.31 2.59 10.16
C ALA A 20 -6.40 1.64 10.66
N SER A 21 -6.76 0.64 9.86
CA SER A 21 -7.62 -0.45 10.29
C SER A 21 -7.12 -1.80 9.75
N TRP A 22 -7.46 -2.90 10.40
CA TRP A 22 -6.99 -4.24 10.03
C TRP A 22 -8.16 -5.21 9.93
N GLN A 23 -7.96 -6.32 9.23
CA GLN A 23 -8.98 -7.33 9.05
C GLN A 23 -8.36 -8.73 9.11
N LEU A 24 -8.89 -9.59 9.98
CA LEU A 24 -8.50 -11.01 10.00
C LEU A 24 -9.18 -11.74 8.83
N PHE A 25 -8.39 -12.23 7.87
CA PHE A 25 -8.85 -12.87 6.63
C PHE A 25 -9.70 -11.96 5.72
N SER A 26 -9.95 -12.37 4.47
CA SER A 26 -10.63 -11.57 3.44
C SER A 26 -12.11 -11.23 3.71
N PHE A 27 -12.66 -11.59 4.88
CA PHE A 27 -14.10 -11.50 5.18
C PHE A 27 -14.50 -10.85 6.53
N GLY A 28 -13.56 -10.31 7.32
CA GLY A 28 -13.85 -9.67 8.62
C GLY A 28 -14.27 -8.18 8.57
N SER A 29 -14.65 -7.63 9.73
CA SER A 29 -14.80 -6.18 9.94
C SER A 29 -13.43 -5.50 10.11
N MET A 30 -13.31 -4.24 9.70
CA MET A 30 -12.09 -3.44 9.86
C MET A 30 -12.08 -2.75 11.22
N ASP A 31 -11.31 -3.26 12.18
CA ASP A 31 -11.11 -2.61 13.48
C ASP A 31 -9.92 -1.65 13.41
N LYS A 32 -9.95 -0.54 14.18
CA LYS A 32 -8.82 0.39 14.25
C LYS A 32 -7.60 -0.29 14.89
N CYS A 33 -6.43 -0.20 14.24
CA CYS A 33 -5.18 -0.80 14.74
C CYS A 33 -4.01 0.16 14.91
N GLY A 34 -4.11 1.42 14.46
CA GLY A 34 -2.96 2.31 14.54
C GLY A 34 -3.09 3.49 13.60
N THR A 35 -1.96 3.93 13.06
CA THR A 35 -1.84 5.11 12.22
C THR A 35 -0.90 4.92 11.03
N ILE A 36 -1.01 5.83 10.07
CA ILE A 36 -0.14 5.95 8.91
C ILE A 36 0.19 7.41 8.75
N THR A 37 1.44 7.72 8.45
CA THR A 37 1.85 9.04 7.99
C THR A 37 2.35 8.94 6.56
N VAL A 38 1.71 9.65 5.63
CA VAL A 38 2.23 9.79 4.26
C VAL A 38 3.26 10.90 4.29
N ASN A 39 4.55 10.56 4.23
CA ASN A 39 5.61 11.58 4.33
C ASN A 39 5.78 12.31 3.00
N SER A 40 5.77 11.57 1.89
CA SER A 40 5.77 12.14 0.54
C SER A 40 5.08 11.20 -0.44
N ILE A 41 4.51 11.78 -1.50
CA ILE A 41 3.85 11.01 -2.56
C ILE A 41 3.82 11.81 -3.85
N SER A 42 4.03 11.13 -4.96
CA SER A 42 3.97 11.65 -6.32
C SER A 42 3.41 10.56 -7.23
N ASP A 43 3.28 10.85 -8.52
CA ASP A 43 2.77 9.89 -9.50
C ASP A 43 3.56 8.56 -9.52
N PHE A 44 4.85 8.60 -9.19
CA PHE A 44 5.76 7.45 -9.33
C PHE A 44 6.53 7.12 -8.06
N ASN A 45 6.25 7.78 -6.94
CA ASN A 45 6.92 7.51 -5.67
C ASN A 45 5.94 7.67 -4.50
N ALA A 46 6.10 6.84 -3.48
CA ALA A 46 5.47 7.02 -2.19
C ALA A 46 6.47 6.72 -1.06
N ASN A 47 6.56 7.62 -0.09
CA ASN A 47 7.20 7.37 1.21
C ASN A 47 6.13 7.44 2.31
N ILE A 48 5.97 6.34 3.04
CA ILE A 48 4.89 6.16 3.99
C ILE A 48 5.45 5.53 5.27
N THR A 49 5.16 6.12 6.43
CA THR A 49 5.37 5.48 7.73
C THR A 49 4.08 4.79 8.16
N ILE A 50 4.19 3.54 8.59
CA ILE A 50 3.09 2.71 9.07
C ILE A 50 3.39 2.36 10.52
N ASP A 51 2.46 2.67 11.42
CA ASP A 51 2.56 2.32 12.83
C ASP A 51 1.26 1.66 13.30
N VAL A 52 1.24 0.33 13.30
CA VAL A 52 0.04 -0.44 13.65
C VAL A 52 0.35 -1.51 14.68
N ASN A 53 -0.61 -1.77 15.57
CA ASN A 53 -0.57 -2.84 16.54
C ASN A 53 -1.71 -3.83 16.25
N ILE A 54 -1.35 -5.08 15.95
CA ILE A 54 -2.30 -6.12 15.56
C ILE A 54 -2.20 -7.26 16.58
N HIS A 55 -3.23 -7.49 17.38
CA HIS A 55 -3.22 -8.54 18.41
C HIS A 55 -1.95 -8.53 19.29
N SER A 56 -1.52 -7.34 19.70
CA SER A 56 -0.30 -7.13 20.49
C SER A 56 1.02 -7.37 19.73
N VAL A 57 0.97 -7.52 18.40
CA VAL A 57 2.14 -7.56 17.52
C VAL A 57 2.30 -6.18 16.86
N PRO A 58 3.34 -5.41 17.22
CA PRO A 58 3.62 -4.14 16.56
C PRO A 58 4.19 -4.37 15.15
N PHE A 59 3.71 -3.60 14.19
CA PHE A 59 4.30 -3.43 12.88
C PHE A 59 4.55 -1.94 12.67
N ASN A 60 5.81 -1.54 12.85
CA ASN A 60 6.27 -0.17 12.69
C ASN A 60 7.34 -0.15 11.62
N THR A 61 7.06 0.50 10.49
CA THR A 61 8.02 0.59 9.39
C THR A 61 7.84 1.86 8.57
N THR A 62 8.95 2.34 7.99
CA THR A 62 8.90 3.28 6.88
C THR A 62 9.10 2.55 5.58
N LEU A 63 8.21 2.78 4.64
CA LEU A 63 8.19 2.15 3.34
C LEU A 63 8.38 3.20 2.25
N ASP A 64 9.38 2.96 1.41
CA ASP A 64 9.63 3.70 0.17
C ASP A 64 9.30 2.83 -1.03
N ILE A 65 8.44 3.32 -1.91
CA ILE A 65 8.11 2.70 -3.20
C ILE A 65 8.45 3.69 -4.31
N ASN A 66 9.14 3.20 -5.34
CA ASN A 66 9.37 3.94 -6.57
C ASN A 66 8.93 3.10 -7.77
N LEU A 67 8.00 3.60 -8.57
CA LEU A 67 7.74 3.07 -9.91
C LEU A 67 8.83 3.60 -10.83
N LEU A 68 9.66 2.69 -11.35
CA LEU A 68 10.78 3.04 -12.22
C LEU A 68 10.32 3.20 -13.68
N ASP A 69 9.28 2.46 -14.07
CA ASP A 69 8.53 2.72 -15.28
C ASP A 69 7.57 3.91 -15.05
N LYS A 70 7.83 5.01 -15.78
CA LYS A 70 7.08 6.26 -15.69
C LYS A 70 6.05 6.44 -16.81
N ASP A 71 5.78 5.41 -17.62
CA ASP A 71 4.67 5.47 -18.58
C ASP A 71 3.34 5.34 -17.81
N PRO A 72 2.50 6.39 -17.78
CA PRO A 72 1.23 6.36 -17.07
C PRO A 72 0.21 5.39 -17.68
N ASN A 73 0.45 4.83 -18.87
CA ASN A 73 -0.44 3.84 -19.49
C ASN A 73 0.03 2.39 -19.30
N SER A 74 1.20 2.19 -18.68
CA SER A 74 1.76 0.88 -18.46
C SER A 74 0.96 0.12 -17.39
N LYS A 75 0.75 -1.17 -17.63
CA LYS A 75 0.07 -2.09 -16.70
C LYS A 75 1.05 -2.96 -15.92
N LYS A 76 2.34 -2.85 -16.19
CA LYS A 76 3.39 -3.62 -15.54
C LYS A 76 4.72 -2.93 -15.79
N GLY A 77 5.64 -3.01 -14.84
CA GLY A 77 6.95 -2.43 -15.04
C GLY A 77 7.86 -2.66 -13.84
N ASP A 78 9.02 -2.03 -13.90
CA ASP A 78 9.99 -2.09 -12.82
C ASP A 78 9.58 -1.15 -11.69
N ALA A 79 9.83 -1.59 -10.46
CA ALA A 79 9.73 -0.79 -9.26
C ALA A 79 10.92 -1.06 -8.34
N SER A 80 11.11 -0.18 -7.37
CA SER A 80 12.03 -0.41 -6.26
C SER A 80 11.33 -0.18 -4.93
N ILE A 81 11.79 -0.89 -3.91
CA ILE A 81 11.24 -0.84 -2.57
C ILE A 81 12.35 -0.82 -1.52
N SER A 82 12.17 -0.08 -0.42
CA SER A 82 13.00 -0.21 0.78
C SER A 82 12.16 -0.06 2.03
N PHE A 83 12.55 -0.80 3.07
CA PHE A 83 11.99 -0.66 4.41
C PHE A 83 13.00 -0.02 5.35
N ASP A 84 12.55 0.89 6.19
CA ASP A 84 13.30 1.51 7.29
C ASP A 84 14.64 2.14 6.86
N GLY A 85 14.69 2.68 5.63
CA GLY A 85 15.92 3.22 5.04
C GLY A 85 16.99 2.17 4.74
N GLY A 86 16.63 0.89 4.78
CA GLY A 86 17.48 -0.24 4.47
C GLY A 86 17.78 -0.39 2.97
N PRO A 87 18.36 -1.55 2.56
CA PRO A 87 18.71 -1.80 1.18
C PRO A 87 17.51 -1.67 0.23
N VAL A 88 17.76 -1.08 -0.94
CA VAL A 88 16.76 -0.98 -2.01
C VAL A 88 16.69 -2.30 -2.78
N GLU A 89 15.52 -2.92 -2.80
CA GLU A 89 15.22 -4.10 -3.60
C GLU A 89 14.56 -3.68 -4.92
N LYS A 90 14.94 -4.35 -6.01
CA LYS A 90 14.27 -4.19 -7.31
C LYS A 90 13.20 -5.27 -7.47
N ILE A 91 12.01 -4.84 -7.82
CA ILE A 91 10.84 -5.70 -7.99
C ILE A 91 10.09 -5.33 -9.27
N ASN A 92 9.13 -6.16 -9.66
CA ASN A 92 8.19 -5.81 -10.71
C ASN A 92 6.85 -5.46 -10.08
N TYR A 93 6.15 -4.50 -10.68
CA TYR A 93 4.75 -4.26 -10.42
C TYR A 93 3.89 -4.76 -11.57
N HIS A 94 2.63 -5.08 -11.28
CA HIS A 94 1.62 -5.33 -12.30
C HIS A 94 0.24 -4.84 -11.85
N GLU A 95 -0.62 -4.50 -12.79
CA GLU A 95 -1.98 -4.05 -12.55
C GLU A 95 -2.96 -5.25 -12.64
N GLY A 96 -3.85 -5.37 -11.67
CA GLY A 96 -4.84 -6.44 -11.63
C GLY A 96 -6.08 -6.09 -10.81
N LYS A 97 -7.08 -6.98 -10.81
CA LYS A 97 -8.30 -6.77 -10.03
C LYS A 97 -7.96 -6.74 -8.53
N ALA A 98 -8.24 -5.62 -7.86
CA ALA A 98 -8.03 -5.50 -6.42
C ALA A 98 -8.79 -6.59 -5.65
N ASN A 99 -8.11 -7.25 -4.71
CA ASN A 99 -8.73 -8.26 -3.86
C ASN A 99 -9.24 -7.62 -2.55
N ASN A 100 -10.22 -6.72 -2.67
CA ASN A 100 -10.69 -5.91 -1.56
C ASN A 100 -11.83 -6.56 -0.74
N PRO A 101 -11.98 -6.17 0.54
CA PRO A 101 -13.26 -6.32 1.22
C PRO A 101 -14.26 -5.47 0.45
N ARG A 102 -15.32 -6.12 -0.05
CA ARG A 102 -16.33 -5.64 -1.02
C ARG A 102 -16.97 -4.27 -0.72
N ASN A 103 -16.64 -3.65 0.40
CA ASN A 103 -17.10 -2.36 0.88
C ASN A 103 -16.43 -1.17 0.18
N TYR A 104 -15.34 -1.40 -0.56
CA TYR A 104 -14.66 -0.36 -1.32
C TYR A 104 -14.85 -0.61 -2.83
N PRO A 105 -15.65 0.19 -3.55
CA PRO A 105 -15.65 0.16 -5.01
C PRO A 105 -14.47 0.98 -5.54
N GLY A 106 -13.72 0.45 -6.50
CA GLY A 106 -12.53 1.10 -7.05
C GLY A 106 -12.05 0.46 -8.34
N GLY A 107 -10.92 0.96 -8.85
CA GLY A 107 -10.27 0.44 -10.06
C GLY A 107 -9.49 -0.85 -9.82
N ASN A 108 -8.56 -1.15 -10.72
CA ASN A 108 -7.54 -2.16 -10.46
C ASN A 108 -6.53 -1.67 -9.41
N ALA A 109 -5.83 -2.60 -8.77
CA ALA A 109 -4.70 -2.33 -7.89
C ALA A 109 -3.38 -2.56 -8.62
N LEU A 110 -2.34 -1.84 -8.21
CA LEU A 110 -0.96 -2.19 -8.49
C LEU A 110 -0.49 -3.20 -7.44
N PHE A 111 -0.04 -4.35 -7.91
CA PHE A 111 0.54 -5.42 -7.10
C PHE A 111 2.05 -5.28 -7.15
N LEU A 112 2.66 -5.22 -5.96
CA LEU A 112 4.10 -5.29 -5.77
C LEU A 112 4.40 -6.63 -5.10
N ASP A 113 4.96 -7.55 -5.87
CA ASP A 113 5.19 -8.93 -5.46
C ASP A 113 6.66 -9.20 -5.11
N ASN A 114 6.91 -10.36 -4.50
CA ASN A 114 8.26 -10.86 -4.16
C ASN A 114 9.04 -9.97 -3.19
N ILE A 115 8.34 -9.27 -2.31
CA ILE A 115 8.95 -8.40 -1.30
C ILE A 115 9.33 -9.25 -0.08
N LYS A 116 10.53 -9.05 0.46
CA LYS A 116 10.94 -9.64 1.73
C LYS A 116 11.15 -8.57 2.80
N TYR A 117 10.64 -8.82 4.00
CA TYR A 117 10.90 -8.00 5.17
C TYR A 117 11.00 -8.90 6.41
N GLN A 118 12.11 -8.81 7.14
CA GLN A 118 12.36 -9.61 8.36
C GLN A 118 12.01 -11.09 8.17
N ASP A 119 12.58 -11.73 7.14
CA ASP A 119 12.36 -13.14 6.74
C ASP A 119 10.93 -13.53 6.33
N ASN A 120 10.01 -12.56 6.24
CA ASN A 120 8.65 -12.77 5.83
C ASN A 120 8.41 -12.30 4.39
N ASN A 121 7.60 -13.07 3.66
CA ASN A 121 7.08 -12.63 2.36
C ASN A 121 5.99 -11.58 2.60
N VAL A 122 6.22 -10.37 2.09
CA VAL A 122 5.26 -9.28 2.13
C VAL A 122 4.64 -9.15 0.74
N ASN A 123 3.33 -8.98 0.67
CA ASN A 123 2.66 -8.57 -0.57
C ASN A 123 2.05 -7.22 -0.33
N ILE A 124 2.32 -6.29 -1.24
CA ILE A 124 1.79 -4.93 -1.15
C ILE A 124 0.88 -4.68 -2.35
N GLN A 125 -0.28 -4.08 -2.08
CA GLN A 125 -1.16 -3.59 -3.13
C GLN A 125 -1.45 -2.11 -2.90
N LEU A 126 -1.39 -1.35 -3.99
CA LEU A 126 -1.79 0.05 -4.03
C LEU A 126 -3.07 0.14 -4.84
N TRP A 127 -4.15 0.58 -4.22
CA TRP A 127 -5.45 0.53 -4.85
C TRP A 127 -6.17 1.88 -4.79
N PRO A 128 -6.34 2.56 -5.94
CA PRO A 128 -7.19 3.75 -6.00
C PRO A 128 -8.68 3.36 -5.85
N ALA A 129 -9.26 3.78 -4.74
CA ALA A 129 -10.66 3.56 -4.38
C ALA A 129 -11.40 4.90 -4.25
N LYS A 130 -12.06 5.32 -5.33
CA LYS A 130 -12.76 6.62 -5.45
C LYS A 130 -11.82 7.80 -5.17
N ASP A 131 -12.01 8.48 -4.06
CA ASP A 131 -11.29 9.66 -3.57
C ASP A 131 -10.09 9.32 -2.69
N LYS A 132 -9.80 8.03 -2.52
CA LYS A 132 -8.82 7.50 -1.57
C LYS A 132 -7.86 6.54 -2.23
N THR A 133 -6.71 6.35 -1.62
CA THR A 133 -5.82 5.22 -1.92
C THR A 133 -5.88 4.24 -0.77
N LEU A 134 -6.21 3.00 -1.08
CA LEU A 134 -6.13 1.88 -0.17
C LEU A 134 -4.78 1.20 -0.35
N PHE A 135 -4.00 1.22 0.71
CA PHE A 135 -2.76 0.51 0.81
C PHE A 135 -3.03 -0.82 1.50
N TYR A 136 -2.64 -1.93 0.89
CA TYR A 136 -2.87 -3.26 1.45
C TYR A 136 -1.55 -3.94 1.64
N VAL A 137 -1.34 -4.48 2.84
CA VAL A 137 -0.16 -5.28 3.15
C VAL A 137 -0.61 -6.63 3.63
N LYS A 138 -0.01 -7.67 3.07
CA LYS A 138 -0.15 -9.04 3.54
C LYS A 138 1.20 -9.58 3.95
N ILE A 139 1.30 -9.97 5.21
CA ILE A 139 2.43 -10.67 5.84
C ILE A 139 1.90 -12.08 6.17
N PRO A 140 2.72 -13.12 6.41
CA PRO A 140 2.18 -14.43 6.73
C PRO A 140 1.12 -14.37 7.85
N LEU A 141 -0.03 -14.99 7.59
CA LEU A 141 -1.19 -15.09 8.49
C LEU A 141 -1.99 -13.79 8.76
N ILE A 142 -1.52 -12.62 8.32
CA ILE A 142 -2.18 -11.33 8.61
C ILE A 142 -2.24 -10.45 7.36
N SER A 143 -3.37 -9.79 7.16
CA SER A 143 -3.51 -8.76 6.16
C SER A 143 -4.16 -7.52 6.76
N PHE A 144 -3.77 -6.34 6.29
CA PHE A 144 -4.38 -5.10 6.75
C PHE A 144 -4.60 -4.13 5.60
N TRP A 145 -5.62 -3.30 5.78
CA TRP A 145 -6.08 -2.31 4.81
C TRP A 145 -5.93 -0.93 5.40
N LEU A 146 -5.13 -0.14 4.72
CA LEU A 146 -4.75 1.18 5.13
C LEU A 146 -5.44 2.16 4.22
N MET A 147 -6.30 3.01 4.77
CA MET A 147 -7.02 4.02 4.00
C MET A 147 -6.32 5.36 4.10
N ALA A 148 -5.79 5.85 2.97
CA ALA A 148 -5.34 7.23 2.82
C ALA A 148 -6.38 8.00 2.00
N GLY A 149 -7.00 9.02 2.59
CA GLY A 149 -8.01 9.89 1.95
C GLY A 149 -8.02 11.27 2.59
#